data_AF-A0A7X7K6U1-F1
#
_entry.id   AF-A0A7X7K6U1-F1
#
_cell.length_a   1.000
_cell.length_b   1.000
_cell.length_c   1.000
_cell.angle_alpha   90.00
_cell.angle_beta   90.00
_cell.angle_gamma   90.00
#
_symmetry.space_group_name_H-M   'P 1'
#
loop_
_entity.id
_entity.type
_entity.pdbx_description
1 polymer ?
#
loop_
_entity_poly.entity_id
_entity_poly.type
_entity_poly.pdbx_seq_one_letter_code
_entity_poly.pdbx_strand_id
1 'polypeptide(L)'
;MDTTQLLKGVLDAAVLAVIADEDGYGYDVVRRLRTAGLEEVGDASVYGTLRRLYSAGALTSYVVPSDEGPHRKYYGINDQGRAALAVQRKEWREFSTTLTGLLDKEAAR
;
A
#
# COMPACT_ATOMS: atom_id res chain seq x y z
N MET A 1 13.69 12.67 -10.09
CA MET A 1 13.19 12.68 -8.69
C MET A 1 13.46 11.30 -8.12
N ASP A 2 13.99 11.18 -6.89
CA ASP A 2 14.16 9.86 -6.27
C ASP A 2 12.78 9.31 -5.88
N THR A 3 12.23 8.44 -6.72
CA THR A 3 10.92 7.82 -6.56
C THR A 3 10.85 6.91 -5.34
N THR A 4 12.00 6.45 -4.81
CA THR A 4 12.07 5.63 -3.60
C THR A 4 11.61 6.40 -2.37
N GLN A 5 11.95 7.68 -2.26
CA GLN A 5 11.54 8.52 -1.14
C GLN A 5 10.04 8.85 -1.20
N LEU A 6 9.52 9.11 -2.41
CA LEU A 6 8.08 9.25 -2.61
C LEU A 6 7.34 7.99 -2.21
N LEU A 7 7.81 6.83 -2.66
CA LEU A 7 7.20 5.54 -2.36
C LEU A 7 7.17 5.28 -0.84
N LYS A 8 8.25 5.57 -0.11
CA LYS A 8 8.26 5.45 1.35
C LYS A 8 7.15 6.25 2.03
N GLY A 9 6.81 7.42 1.50
CA GLY A 9 5.74 8.28 2.03
C GLY A 9 4.32 7.76 1.76
N VAL A 10 4.13 6.94 0.73
CA VAL A 10 2.79 6.48 0.30
C VAL A 10 2.60 4.96 0.38
N LEU A 11 3.61 4.20 0.82
CA LEU A 11 3.56 2.74 0.80
C LEU A 11 2.45 2.17 1.70
N ASP A 12 2.20 2.79 2.86
CA ASP A 12 1.10 2.39 3.75
C ASP A 12 -0.26 2.52 3.02
N ALA A 13 -0.49 3.62 2.30
CA ALA A 13 -1.70 3.84 1.51
C ALA A 13 -1.83 2.82 0.38
N ALA A 14 -0.74 2.53 -0.32
CA ALA A 14 -0.71 1.56 -1.40
C ALA A 14 -1.02 0.14 -0.91
N VAL A 15 -0.41 -0.29 0.20
CA VAL A 15 -0.66 -1.61 0.82
C VAL A 15 -2.10 -1.72 1.31
N LEU A 16 -2.63 -0.70 2.00
CA LEU A 16 -4.03 -0.70 2.44
C LEU A 16 -4.98 -0.75 1.24
N ALA A 17 -4.69 -0.03 0.16
CA ALA A 17 -5.52 -0.05 -1.04
C ALA A 17 -5.56 -1.45 -1.70
N VAL A 18 -4.42 -2.15 -1.78
CA VAL A 18 -4.35 -3.50 -2.33
C VAL A 18 -5.12 -4.51 -1.47
N ILE A 19 -4.97 -4.44 -0.15
CA ILE A 19 -5.68 -5.36 0.77
C ILE A 19 -7.18 -5.05 0.84
N ALA A 20 -7.56 -3.79 0.64
CA ALA A 20 -8.98 -3.40 0.62
C ALA A 20 -9.76 -3.96 -0.57
N ASP A 21 -9.06 -4.31 -1.65
CA ASP A 21 -9.65 -4.99 -2.80
C ASP A 21 -9.82 -6.49 -2.53
N GLU A 22 -8.76 -7.12 -2.00
CA GLU A 22 -8.76 -8.53 -1.64
C GLU A 22 -7.71 -8.83 -0.57
N ASP A 23 -8.04 -9.70 0.40
CA ASP A 23 -7.07 -10.20 1.39
C ASP A 23 -5.81 -10.77 0.72
N GLY A 24 -4.67 -10.71 1.41
CA GLY A 24 -3.39 -11.06 0.79
C GLY A 24 -2.33 -11.52 1.75
N TYR A 25 -1.51 -12.48 1.31
CA TYR A 25 -0.24 -12.80 1.95
C TYR A 25 0.89 -11.98 1.32
N GLY A 26 2.00 -11.83 2.04
CA GLY A 26 3.00 -10.80 1.72
C GLY A 26 3.54 -10.83 0.29
N TYR A 27 3.86 -12.00 -0.25
CA TYR A 27 4.32 -12.12 -1.64
C TYR A 27 3.26 -11.67 -2.66
N ASP A 28 2.00 -12.04 -2.43
CA ASP A 28 0.92 -11.64 -3.32
C ASP A 28 0.65 -10.13 -3.28
N VAL A 29 0.76 -9.50 -2.10
CA VAL A 29 0.69 -8.02 -1.98
C VAL A 29 1.84 -7.35 -2.75
N VAL A 30 3.07 -7.85 -2.62
CA VAL A 30 4.21 -7.36 -3.41
C VAL A 30 3.93 -7.46 -4.91
N ARG A 31 3.45 -8.62 -5.36
CA ARG A 31 3.11 -8.87 -6.77
C ARG A 31 2.06 -7.89 -7.28
N ARG A 32 0.96 -7.70 -6.54
CA ARG A 32 -0.13 -6.78 -6.90
C ARG A 32 0.36 -5.32 -6.97
N LEU A 33 1.20 -4.88 -6.04
CA LEU A 33 1.81 -3.54 -6.08
C LEU A 33 2.69 -3.35 -7.32
N ARG A 34 3.54 -4.33 -7.66
CA ARG A 34 4.38 -4.29 -8.87
C ARG A 34 3.54 -4.23 -10.14
N THR A 35 2.50 -5.07 -10.24
CA THR A 35 1.58 -5.06 -11.38
C THR A 35 0.82 -3.73 -11.53
N ALA A 36 0.60 -3.01 -10.43
CA ALA A 36 0.01 -1.67 -10.44
C ALA A 36 1.00 -0.55 -10.85
N GLY A 37 2.25 -0.88 -11.19
CA GLY A 37 3.28 0.07 -11.64
C GLY A 37 4.33 0.45 -10.59
N LEU A 38 4.30 -0.14 -9.39
CA LEU A 38 5.33 0.05 -8.37
C LEU A 38 6.42 -1.03 -8.47
N GLU A 39 7.03 -1.17 -9.66
CA GLU A 39 7.93 -2.28 -10.02
C GLU A 39 9.11 -2.44 -9.05
N GLU A 40 9.70 -1.32 -8.63
CA GLU A 40 10.87 -1.24 -7.74
C GLU A 40 10.53 -1.41 -6.25
N VAL A 41 9.28 -1.76 -5.89
CA VAL A 41 8.94 -1.96 -4.48
C VAL A 41 9.69 -3.18 -3.92
N GLY A 42 10.47 -2.95 -2.87
CA GLY A 42 11.24 -4.01 -2.21
C GLY A 42 10.38 -4.87 -1.29
N ASP A 43 10.60 -6.19 -1.33
CA ASP A 43 9.89 -7.17 -0.50
C ASP A 43 9.92 -6.78 0.98
N ALA A 44 11.12 -6.51 1.53
CA ALA A 44 11.30 -6.13 2.93
C ALA A 44 10.46 -4.90 3.34
N SER A 45 10.29 -3.94 2.42
CA SER A 45 9.46 -2.75 2.66
C SER A 45 7.98 -3.10 2.78
N VAL A 46 7.47 -3.99 1.91
CA VAL A 46 6.08 -4.44 1.95
C VAL A 46 5.83 -5.30 3.19
N TYR A 47 6.68 -6.28 3.48
CA TYR A 47 6.55 -7.10 4.69
C TYR A 47 6.64 -6.27 5.97
N GLY A 48 7.55 -5.29 6.01
CA GLY A 48 7.64 -4.34 7.12
C GLY A 48 6.36 -3.51 7.27
N THR A 49 5.81 -3.03 6.16
CA THR A 49 4.56 -2.23 6.14
C THR A 49 3.36 -3.04 6.60
N LEU A 50 3.18 -4.28 6.11
CA LEU A 50 2.14 -5.20 6.59
C LEU A 50 2.21 -5.42 8.10
N ARG A 51 3.43 -5.65 8.62
CA ARG A 51 3.64 -5.81 10.06
C ARG A 51 3.27 -4.55 10.84
N ARG A 52 3.70 -3.36 10.38
CA ARG A 52 3.35 -2.08 11.02
C ARG A 52 1.85 -1.85 11.04
N LEU A 53 1.17 -2.01 9.90
CA LEU A 53 -0.28 -1.80 9.77
C LEU A 53 -1.07 -2.78 10.65
N TYR A 54 -0.65 -4.05 10.70
CA TYR A 54 -1.22 -5.04 11.62
C TYR A 54 -1.01 -4.64 13.09
N SER A 55 0.21 -4.27 13.47
CA SER A 55 0.51 -3.80 14.83
C SER A 55 -0.24 -2.52 15.21
N ALA A 56 -0.55 -1.67 14.24
CA ALA A 56 -1.37 -0.47 14.44
C ALA A 56 -2.88 -0.77 14.51
N GLY A 57 -3.32 -2.02 14.33
CA GLY A 57 -4.73 -2.41 14.36
C GLY A 57 -5.51 -2.16 13.07
N ALA A 58 -4.85 -1.74 11.98
CA ALA A 58 -5.51 -1.49 10.71
C ALA A 58 -5.82 -2.77 9.91
N LEU A 59 -5.14 -3.88 10.24
CA LEU A 59 -5.29 -5.17 9.57
C LEU A 59 -5.60 -6.27 10.57
N THR A 60 -6.35 -7.28 10.13
CA THR A 60 -6.43 -8.60 10.77
C THR A 60 -5.44 -9.55 10.11
N SER A 61 -5.19 -10.71 10.73
CA SER A 61 -4.44 -11.77 10.07
C SER A 61 -4.97 -13.15 10.42
N TYR A 62 -4.89 -14.06 9.46
CA TYR A 62 -5.19 -15.47 9.65
C TYR A 62 -4.18 -16.32 8.89
N VAL A 63 -4.10 -17.59 9.26
CA VAL A 63 -3.18 -18.54 8.65
C VAL A 63 -3.96 -19.46 7.74
N VAL A 64 -3.55 -19.55 6.49
CA VAL A 64 -4.12 -20.47 5.50
C VAL A 64 -3.15 -21.64 5.32
N PRO A 65 -3.62 -22.88 5.53
CA PRO A 65 -2.84 -24.06 5.21
C PRO A 65 -2.43 -24.07 3.73
N SER A 66 -1.22 -24.53 3.45
CA SER A 66 -0.74 -24.76 2.10
C SER A 66 -0.56 -26.26 1.96
N ASP A 67 -1.09 -26.85 0.89
CA ASP A 67 -0.92 -28.29 0.62
C ASP A 67 0.56 -28.62 0.31
N GLU A 68 1.28 -27.63 -0.22
CA GLU A 68 2.73 -27.68 -0.42
C GLU A 68 3.38 -26.39 0.12
N GLY A 69 4.40 -26.53 0.97
CA GLY A 69 5.18 -25.41 1.54
C GLY A 69 4.65 -24.86 2.88
N PRO A 70 5.25 -23.77 3.39
CA PRO A 70 4.88 -23.21 4.69
C PRO A 70 3.47 -22.60 4.66
N HIS A 71 2.77 -22.67 5.78
CA HIS A 71 1.50 -22.00 5.96
C HIS A 71 1.63 -20.49 5.66
N ARG A 72 0.65 -19.95 4.93
CA ARG A 72 0.66 -18.56 4.50
C ARG A 72 -0.10 -17.70 5.50
N LYS A 73 0.55 -16.65 6.00
CA LYS A 73 -0.12 -15.62 6.78
C LYS A 73 -0.79 -14.63 5.84
N TYR A 74 -2.11 -14.62 5.85
CA TYR A 74 -2.94 -13.64 5.14
C TYR A 74 -3.23 -12.45 6.03
N TYR A 75 -3.36 -11.29 5.39
CA TYR A 75 -3.80 -10.04 5.99
C TYR A 75 -5.11 -9.62 5.34
N GLY A 76 -6.05 -9.16 6.15
CA GLY A 76 -7.30 -8.55 5.71
C GLY A 76 -7.48 -7.17 6.32
N ILE A 77 -8.17 -6.27 5.62
CA ILE A 77 -8.44 -4.93 6.13
C ILE A 77 -9.70 -4.93 6.99
N ASN A 78 -9.64 -4.27 8.15
CA ASN A 78 -10.79 -4.07 9.01
C ASN A 78 -11.33 -2.63 8.90
N ASP A 79 -12.29 -2.28 9.74
CA ASP A 79 -12.95 -0.97 9.68
C ASP A 79 -12.01 0.19 10.05
N GLN A 80 -11.07 -0.03 10.98
CA GLN A 80 -10.03 0.94 11.29
C GLN A 80 -9.11 1.17 10.09
N GLY A 81 -8.69 0.10 9.42
CA GLY A 81 -7.90 0.20 8.20
C GLY A 81 -8.62 0.89 7.06
N ARG A 82 -9.92 0.60 6.88
CA ARG A 82 -10.76 1.27 5.87
C ARG A 82 -10.91 2.77 6.15
N ALA A 83 -11.10 3.15 7.41
CA ALA A 83 -11.13 4.56 7.81
C ALA A 83 -9.79 5.26 7.54
N ALA A 84 -8.67 4.62 7.90
CA ALA A 84 -7.32 5.14 7.64
C ALA A 84 -7.05 5.31 6.13
N LEU A 85 -7.46 4.33 5.31
CA LEU A 85 -7.34 4.40 3.85
C LEU A 85 -8.19 5.53 3.26
N ALA A 86 -9.40 5.76 3.78
CA ALA A 86 -10.25 6.85 3.31
C ALA A 86 -9.62 8.23 3.57
N VAL A 87 -9.00 8.43 4.74
CA VAL A 87 -8.25 9.65 5.07
C VAL A 87 -7.06 9.81 4.12
N GLN A 88 -6.22 8.78 3.97
CA GLN A 88 -5.04 8.82 3.10
C GLN A 88 -5.41 9.07 1.63
N ARG A 89 -6.52 8.52 1.14
CA ARG A 89 -7.04 8.79 -0.21
C ARG A 89 -7.41 10.26 -0.41
N LYS A 90 -8.03 10.88 0.60
CA LYS A 90 -8.38 12.30 0.55
C LYS A 90 -7.12 13.16 0.52
N GLU A 91 -6.20 12.93 1.45
CA GLU A 91 -4.94 13.67 1.57
C GLU A 91 -4.10 13.55 0.29
N TRP A 92 -3.97 12.34 -0.26
CA TRP A 92 -3.26 12.12 -1.52
C TRP A 92 -3.87 12.90 -2.67
N ARG A 93 -5.21 12.88 -2.80
CA ARG A 93 -5.90 13.58 -3.89
C ARG A 93 -5.65 15.09 -3.81
N GLU A 94 -5.76 15.68 -2.63
CA GLU A 94 -5.52 17.11 -2.40
C GLU A 94 -4.06 17.48 -2.70
N PHE A 95 -3.11 16.69 -2.19
CA PHE A 95 -1.68 16.91 -2.41
C PHE A 95 -1.28 16.77 -3.88
N SER A 96 -1.62 15.64 -4.51
CA SER A 96 -1.25 15.36 -5.90
C SER A 96 -1.86 16.37 -6.87
N THR A 97 -3.13 16.74 -6.70
CA THR A 97 -3.78 17.77 -7.53
C THR A 97 -3.05 19.10 -7.44
N THR A 98 -2.70 19.52 -6.21
CA THR A 98 -1.99 20.79 -5.98
C THR A 98 -0.60 20.76 -6.61
N LEU A 99 0.16 19.69 -6.38
CA LEU A 99 1.52 19.56 -6.89
C LEU A 99 1.55 19.47 -8.42
N THR A 100 0.71 18.64 -9.03
CA THR A 100 0.56 18.55 -10.49
C THR A 100 0.23 19.91 -11.08
N GLY A 101 -0.74 20.63 -10.50
CA GLY A 101 -1.09 21.98 -10.94
C GLY A 101 0.01 23.03 -10.75
N LEU A 102 0.98 22.82 -9.86
CA LEU A 102 2.16 23.69 -9.74
C LEU A 102 3.23 23.37 -10.79
N LEU A 103 3.43 22.08 -11.09
CA LEU A 103 4.42 21.62 -12.06
C LEU A 103 4.00 21.92 -13.50
N ASP A 104 2.71 21.86 -13.80
CA ASP A 104 2.19 22.08 -15.17
C ASP A 104 2.11 23.57 -15.56
N LYS A 105 2.31 24.49 -14.60
CA LYS A 105 2.19 25.96 -14.82
C LYS A 105 3.27 26.57 -15.71
N GLU A 106 4.27 25.82 -16.15
CA GLU A 106 5.27 26.28 -17.15
C GLU A 106 4.77 26.25 -18.60
N ALA A 107 3.64 25.60 -18.92
CA ALA A 107 3.13 25.54 -20.30
C ALA A 107 2.23 26.72 -20.71
N ALA A 108 1.95 27.66 -19.79
CA ALA A 108 0.98 28.75 -20.00
C ALA A 108 1.61 30.16 -20.03
N ARG A 109 2.90 30.27 -20.37
CA ARG A 109 3.58 31.56 -20.59
C ARG A 109 4.22 31.65 -21.95
#